data_AF-A0A8H3IAS2-F1
#
_entry.id   AF-A0A8H3IAS2-F1
#
_cell.length_a   1.000
_cell.length_b   1.000
_cell.length_c   1.000
_cell.angle_alpha   90.00
_cell.angle_beta   90.00
_cell.angle_gamma   90.00
#
_symmetry.space_group_name_H-M   'P 1'
#
loop_
_entity.id
_entity.type
_entity.pdbx_description
1 polymer ?
#
loop_
_entity_poly.entity_id
_entity_poly.type
_entity_poly.pdbx_seq_one_letter_code
_entity_poly.pdbx_strand_id
1 'polypeptide(L)'
;MERTNSKNVYSGPDSMRNYFNPDFQPLLPLVELPGKLNPYRRDNVRIYAKMMTALPAQNVKALPALNMLMNAGPSARKAIVEPSSGSTVTSLAMVSRVLHQNDDVCALVSNKTEASRLRTLQFFGLKVLLYGGPSQPEISDPRGAIAKAHQMAESNSNIWNPGQYENENNPAAHMRWTGPQLLEQLPQINIFCMGMGSAGCITGTGRYLKSHKPATRVVGVCNKTGDSIPGPRPFSLMPSSQFPWRQVVDDVKEVSSVEAYRLSMSLSREGLICGPSSGMALKGLLEFLQEAKDERRLDQYAEAATGEISCVFTCCDLPYQYLDGYFKRLGEDSFCPIINRSLLSVDTGNYDPEWEIDNHKAVSMLFVEGVTTLLDLRSSQDFELAHLGVAVSVPLSGLNATTKSPFDDNELLERQWRDLQEMVSREGYFCNIGPLAGPAIMLCYNGEAARLACSVMRERGIEAYSIKGGTSRMGSIQAYTT
;
A
#
# COMPACT_ATOMS: atom_id res chain seq x y z
N MET A 1 13.46 -20.92 -25.23
CA MET A 1 12.27 -20.43 -25.96
C MET A 1 12.40 -18.93 -26.09
N GLU A 2 12.30 -18.40 -27.29
CA GLU A 2 12.28 -16.95 -27.53
C GLU A 2 11.04 -16.37 -26.84
N ARG A 3 11.19 -15.37 -25.96
CA ARG A 3 10.05 -14.75 -25.26
C ARG A 3 9.26 -13.94 -26.29
N THR A 4 8.07 -14.41 -26.65
CA THR A 4 7.32 -13.86 -27.80
C THR A 4 6.45 -12.65 -27.47
N ASN A 5 6.22 -12.32 -26.19
CA ASN A 5 5.32 -11.23 -25.77
C ASN A 5 6.03 -9.89 -25.53
N SER A 6 6.74 -9.38 -26.53
CA SER A 6 7.46 -8.10 -26.42
C SER A 6 6.55 -6.89 -26.19
N LYS A 7 5.29 -6.97 -26.62
CA LYS A 7 4.27 -5.92 -26.40
C LYS A 7 3.63 -5.97 -25.01
N ASN A 8 3.89 -7.02 -24.23
CA ASN A 8 3.31 -7.25 -22.90
C ASN A 8 1.77 -7.21 -22.89
N VAL A 9 1.13 -7.81 -23.90
CA VAL A 9 -0.33 -7.92 -24.03
C VAL A 9 -0.77 -9.37 -23.84
N TYR A 10 -1.82 -9.60 -23.06
CA TYR A 10 -2.35 -10.94 -22.80
C TYR A 10 -3.83 -10.96 -23.17
N SER A 11 -4.21 -11.83 -24.10
CA SER A 11 -5.57 -11.89 -24.67
C SER A 11 -6.12 -13.31 -24.66
N GLY A 12 -7.44 -13.43 -24.72
CA GLY A 12 -8.16 -14.70 -24.78
C GLY A 12 -8.41 -15.36 -23.42
N PRO A 13 -8.95 -16.59 -23.42
CA PRO A 13 -9.39 -17.29 -22.20
C PRO A 13 -8.28 -17.54 -21.17
N ASP A 14 -7.04 -17.73 -21.64
CA ASP A 14 -5.87 -17.97 -20.77
C ASP A 14 -5.07 -16.69 -20.43
N SER A 15 -5.61 -15.51 -20.76
CA SER A 15 -4.93 -14.22 -20.55
C SER A 15 -4.40 -14.05 -19.13
N MET A 16 -5.21 -14.34 -18.10
CA MET A 16 -4.78 -14.25 -16.70
C MET A 16 -3.72 -15.29 -16.33
N ARG A 17 -3.81 -16.51 -16.87
CA ARG A 17 -2.82 -17.58 -16.62
C ARG A 17 -1.48 -17.21 -17.23
N ASN A 18 -1.49 -16.72 -18.47
CA ASN A 18 -0.30 -16.25 -19.16
C ASN A 18 0.27 -15.00 -18.50
N TYR A 19 -0.59 -14.09 -18.03
CA TYR A 19 -0.15 -12.91 -17.27
C TYR A 19 0.59 -13.30 -15.99
N PHE A 20 0.19 -14.36 -15.29
CA PHE A 20 0.89 -14.84 -14.09
C PHE A 20 2.13 -15.68 -14.37
N ASN A 21 2.27 -16.24 -15.57
CA ASN A 21 3.36 -17.15 -15.92
C ASN A 21 4.60 -16.39 -16.45
N PRO A 22 5.76 -16.42 -15.75
CA PRO A 22 6.96 -15.71 -16.17
C PRO A 22 7.52 -16.12 -17.54
N ASP A 23 7.16 -17.30 -18.06
CA ASP A 23 7.59 -17.75 -19.39
C ASP A 23 6.89 -16.96 -20.52
N PHE A 24 5.76 -16.32 -20.22
CA PHE A 24 5.00 -15.46 -21.14
C PHE A 24 5.15 -13.97 -20.85
N GLN A 25 5.97 -13.61 -19.85
CA GLN A 25 6.23 -12.23 -19.45
C GLN A 25 7.56 -11.71 -20.04
N PRO A 26 7.66 -10.39 -20.29
CA PRO A 26 8.96 -9.76 -20.46
C PRO A 26 9.82 -9.92 -19.19
N LEU A 27 11.12 -9.70 -19.34
CA LEU A 27 12.05 -9.69 -18.21
C LEU A 27 11.63 -8.62 -17.18
N LEU A 28 11.61 -8.98 -15.90
CA LEU A 28 11.34 -7.98 -14.86
C LEU A 28 12.47 -6.94 -14.84
N PRO A 29 12.16 -5.66 -14.57
CA PRO A 29 13.17 -4.60 -14.59
C PRO A 29 14.37 -4.89 -13.66
N LEU A 30 15.56 -4.60 -14.18
CA LEU A 30 16.81 -4.55 -13.43
C LEU A 30 17.35 -3.13 -13.56
N VAL A 31 17.33 -2.37 -12.46
CA VAL A 31 17.55 -0.91 -12.50
C VAL A 31 18.81 -0.56 -11.74
N GLU A 32 19.75 0.10 -12.40
CA GLU A 32 20.96 0.59 -11.73
C GLU A 32 20.63 1.72 -10.75
N LEU A 33 21.19 1.68 -9.54
CA LEU A 33 20.98 2.71 -8.55
C LEU A 33 21.62 4.04 -9.00
N PRO A 34 20.94 5.19 -8.76
CA PRO A 34 21.53 6.50 -9.01
C PRO A 34 22.71 6.74 -8.06
N GLY A 35 23.64 7.62 -8.46
CA GLY A 35 24.88 7.86 -7.71
C GLY A 35 24.69 8.23 -6.24
N LYS A 36 23.62 8.95 -5.88
CA LYS A 36 23.30 9.29 -4.48
C LYS A 36 22.89 8.11 -3.61
N LEU A 37 22.47 6.99 -4.21
CA LEU A 37 22.14 5.74 -3.52
C LEU A 37 23.23 4.67 -3.67
N ASN A 38 24.30 4.95 -4.42
CA ASN A 38 25.45 4.07 -4.58
C ASN A 38 26.73 4.78 -4.12
N PRO A 39 27.11 4.65 -2.83
CA PRO A 39 28.31 5.31 -2.30
C PRO A 39 29.62 4.75 -2.88
N TYR A 40 29.60 3.56 -3.50
CA TYR A 40 30.78 2.88 -4.06
C TYR A 40 30.94 3.08 -5.57
N ARG A 41 30.16 3.98 -6.19
CA ARG A 41 30.26 4.22 -7.65
C ARG A 41 31.66 4.63 -8.10
N ARG A 42 32.41 5.34 -7.25
CA ARG A 42 33.80 5.75 -7.52
C ARG A 42 34.82 4.62 -7.36
N ASP A 43 34.44 3.55 -6.66
CA ASP A 43 35.23 2.33 -6.50
C ASP A 43 34.91 1.30 -7.61
N ASN A 44 34.35 1.77 -8.75
CA ASN A 44 33.90 0.95 -9.88
C ASN A 44 32.84 -0.12 -9.54
N VAL A 45 32.05 0.12 -8.48
CA VAL A 45 30.93 -0.75 -8.09
C VAL A 45 29.63 -0.24 -8.72
N ARG A 46 28.92 -1.11 -9.43
CA ARG A 46 27.58 -0.86 -9.98
C ARG A 46 26.57 -1.68 -9.19
N ILE A 47 25.55 -1.04 -8.64
CA ILE A 47 24.52 -1.72 -7.84
C ILE A 47 23.20 -1.66 -8.59
N TYR A 48 22.55 -2.80 -8.78
CA TYR A 48 21.29 -2.94 -9.49
C TYR A 48 20.19 -3.47 -8.55
N ALA A 49 19.00 -2.91 -8.69
CA ALA A 49 17.76 -3.34 -8.05
C ALA A 49 16.97 -4.26 -9.00
N LYS A 50 16.79 -5.53 -8.63
CA LYS A 50 15.90 -6.45 -9.36
C LYS A 50 14.47 -6.26 -8.86
N MET A 51 13.62 -5.68 -9.70
CA MET A 51 12.26 -5.24 -9.35
C MET A 51 11.26 -6.40 -9.38
N MET A 52 11.28 -7.24 -8.34
CA MET A 52 10.28 -8.32 -8.17
C MET A 52 8.88 -7.76 -7.89
N THR A 53 8.78 -6.47 -7.54
CA THR A 53 7.53 -5.70 -7.45
C THR A 53 6.79 -5.56 -8.78
N ALA A 54 7.45 -5.82 -9.92
CA ALA A 54 6.83 -5.82 -11.24
C ALA A 54 6.11 -7.13 -11.58
N LEU A 55 6.17 -8.14 -10.71
CA LEU A 55 5.34 -9.34 -10.86
C LEU A 55 3.85 -8.99 -10.76
N PRO A 56 2.95 -9.80 -11.33
CA PRO A 56 1.50 -9.60 -11.26
C PRO A 56 0.94 -9.42 -9.85
N ALA A 57 1.42 -10.21 -8.88
CA ALA A 57 1.04 -10.06 -7.47
C ALA A 57 1.88 -9.00 -6.72
N GLN A 58 2.71 -8.26 -7.46
CA GLN A 58 3.59 -7.19 -6.99
C GLN A 58 4.57 -7.60 -5.87
N ASN A 59 4.91 -8.88 -5.85
CA ASN A 59 5.84 -9.42 -4.87
C ASN A 59 6.54 -10.70 -5.35
N VAL A 60 7.71 -10.97 -4.79
CA VAL A 60 8.57 -12.13 -5.11
C VAL A 60 7.92 -13.49 -4.86
N LYS A 61 6.93 -13.57 -3.96
CA LYS A 61 6.25 -14.82 -3.60
C LYS A 61 5.22 -15.27 -4.65
N ALA A 62 4.95 -14.46 -5.67
CA ALA A 62 4.17 -14.89 -6.84
C ALA A 62 4.78 -16.12 -7.51
N LEU A 63 6.13 -16.16 -7.61
CA LEU A 63 6.86 -17.24 -8.27
C LEU A 63 6.76 -18.59 -7.53
N PRO A 64 7.11 -18.70 -6.24
CA PRO A 64 6.96 -19.96 -5.53
C PRO A 64 5.49 -20.36 -5.38
N ALA A 65 4.56 -19.41 -5.20
CA ALA A 65 3.13 -19.74 -5.18
C ALA A 65 2.67 -20.38 -6.49
N LEU A 66 3.05 -19.78 -7.63
CA LEU A 66 2.82 -20.34 -8.97
C LEU A 66 3.41 -21.73 -9.11
N ASN A 67 4.69 -21.91 -8.81
CA ASN A 67 5.34 -23.18 -9.01
C ASN A 67 4.79 -24.28 -8.09
N MET A 68 4.48 -23.97 -6.82
CA MET A 68 3.83 -24.93 -5.93
C MET A 68 2.45 -25.35 -6.46
N LEU A 69 1.62 -24.40 -6.92
CA LEU A 69 0.28 -24.68 -7.44
C LEU A 69 0.28 -25.40 -8.79
N MET A 70 1.28 -25.15 -9.65
CA MET A 70 1.45 -25.89 -10.91
C MET A 70 1.81 -27.35 -10.67
N ASN A 71 2.58 -27.63 -9.60
CA ASN A 71 3.07 -28.98 -9.28
C ASN A 71 2.24 -29.70 -8.20
N ALA A 72 1.15 -29.10 -7.73
CA ALA A 72 0.30 -29.67 -6.67
C ALA A 72 -0.67 -30.76 -7.14
N GLY A 73 -0.82 -30.97 -8.45
CA GLY A 73 -1.75 -31.95 -9.02
C GLY A 73 -3.19 -31.72 -8.50
N PRO A 74 -3.92 -32.79 -8.12
CA PRO A 74 -5.28 -32.66 -7.59
C PRO A 74 -5.39 -31.81 -6.30
N SER A 75 -4.31 -31.70 -5.51
CA SER A 75 -4.31 -30.94 -4.26
C SER A 75 -4.52 -29.44 -4.48
N ALA A 76 -4.24 -28.91 -5.67
CA ALA A 76 -4.45 -27.51 -5.99
C ALA A 76 -5.92 -27.06 -5.93
N ARG A 77 -6.86 -28.00 -5.97
CA ARG A 77 -8.32 -27.76 -5.89
C ARG A 77 -8.89 -27.90 -4.49
N LYS A 78 -8.06 -28.26 -3.50
CA LYS A 78 -8.44 -28.38 -2.08
C LYS A 78 -8.44 -27.02 -1.40
N ALA A 79 -9.04 -26.93 -0.21
CA ALA A 79 -8.90 -25.75 0.63
C ALA A 79 -7.43 -25.56 1.03
N ILE A 80 -6.88 -24.36 0.81
CA ILE A 80 -5.48 -24.05 1.09
C ILE A 80 -5.37 -23.40 2.47
N VAL A 81 -4.47 -23.92 3.32
CA VAL A 81 -4.10 -23.26 4.58
C VAL A 81 -2.60 -23.02 4.56
N GLU A 82 -2.16 -21.77 4.71
CA GLU A 82 -0.74 -21.44 4.73
C GLU A 82 -0.40 -20.49 5.90
N PRO A 83 0.64 -20.80 6.70
CA PRO A 83 1.12 -19.94 7.77
C PRO A 83 1.90 -18.74 7.20
N SER A 84 1.19 -17.66 6.89
CA SER A 84 1.80 -16.42 6.39
C SER A 84 0.88 -15.23 6.63
N SER A 85 1.42 -14.15 7.17
CA SER A 85 0.70 -12.88 7.30
C SER A 85 0.83 -11.99 6.06
N GLY A 86 1.50 -12.41 4.98
CA GLY A 86 1.91 -11.51 3.91
C GLY A 86 1.85 -12.08 2.51
N SER A 87 2.95 -11.88 1.80
CA SER A 87 3.05 -12.03 0.34
C SER A 87 2.78 -13.45 -0.14
N THR A 88 3.20 -14.49 0.59
CA THR A 88 3.02 -15.89 0.18
C THR A 88 1.54 -16.26 0.07
N VAL A 89 0.75 -16.08 1.13
CA VAL A 89 -0.67 -16.49 1.11
C VAL A 89 -1.49 -15.60 0.16
N THR A 90 -1.15 -14.32 0.07
CA THR A 90 -1.77 -13.38 -0.88
C THR A 90 -1.52 -13.83 -2.33
N SER A 91 -0.29 -14.23 -2.66
CA SER A 91 0.04 -14.81 -3.96
C SER A 91 -0.63 -16.16 -4.20
N LEU A 92 -0.70 -17.04 -3.20
CA LEU A 92 -1.44 -18.31 -3.31
C LEU A 92 -2.92 -18.06 -3.62
N ALA A 93 -3.57 -17.11 -2.95
CA ALA A 93 -4.97 -16.77 -3.18
C ALA A 93 -5.22 -16.30 -4.62
N MET A 94 -4.38 -15.40 -5.15
CA MET A 94 -4.51 -14.94 -6.54
C MET A 94 -4.26 -16.06 -7.55
N VAL A 95 -3.14 -16.77 -7.40
CA VAL A 95 -2.72 -17.81 -8.35
C VAL A 95 -3.69 -19.00 -8.31
N SER A 96 -4.19 -19.39 -7.14
CA SER A 96 -5.14 -20.50 -6.99
C SER A 96 -6.44 -20.22 -7.75
N ARG A 97 -6.94 -18.98 -7.70
CA ARG A 97 -8.11 -18.57 -8.50
C ARG A 97 -7.80 -18.58 -9.99
N VAL A 98 -6.67 -18.02 -10.40
CA VAL A 98 -6.27 -17.90 -11.81
C VAL A 98 -6.02 -19.27 -12.46
N LEU A 99 -5.31 -20.16 -11.78
CA LEU A 99 -4.96 -21.48 -12.32
C LEU A 99 -6.07 -22.50 -12.12
N HIS A 100 -6.77 -22.48 -10.97
CA HIS A 100 -7.59 -23.62 -10.54
C HIS A 100 -9.04 -23.25 -10.20
N GLN A 101 -9.43 -21.97 -10.33
CA GLN A 101 -10.75 -21.46 -9.92
C GLN A 101 -11.07 -21.77 -8.44
N ASN A 102 -10.02 -21.81 -7.61
CA ASN A 102 -10.11 -22.13 -6.20
C ASN A 102 -9.83 -20.88 -5.36
N ASP A 103 -10.87 -20.37 -4.71
CA ASP A 103 -10.84 -19.20 -3.83
C ASP A 103 -10.79 -19.55 -2.33
N ASP A 104 -10.82 -20.84 -1.97
CA ASP A 104 -10.78 -21.31 -0.59
C ASP A 104 -9.33 -21.30 -0.06
N VAL A 105 -8.85 -20.10 0.26
CA VAL A 105 -7.50 -19.89 0.79
C VAL A 105 -7.58 -19.20 2.16
N CYS A 106 -6.95 -19.84 3.14
CA CYS A 106 -6.91 -19.42 4.53
C CYS A 106 -5.49 -19.05 4.95
N ALA A 107 -5.34 -17.83 5.44
CA ALA A 107 -4.12 -17.32 6.06
C ALA A 107 -4.14 -17.64 7.55
N LEU A 108 -3.17 -18.44 8.01
CA LEU A 108 -2.93 -18.65 9.43
C LEU A 108 -1.93 -17.61 9.94
N VAL A 109 -2.41 -16.64 10.72
CA VAL A 109 -1.65 -15.43 11.08
C VAL A 109 -1.62 -15.18 12.58
N SER A 110 -0.51 -14.62 13.08
CA SER A 110 -0.37 -14.32 14.50
C SER A 110 -1.33 -13.21 14.92
N ASN A 111 -1.88 -13.31 16.13
CA ASN A 111 -2.64 -12.25 16.79
C ASN A 111 -1.87 -10.94 17.01
N LYS A 112 -0.55 -10.94 16.81
CA LYS A 112 0.31 -9.74 16.86
C LYS A 112 0.41 -9.01 15.51
N THR A 113 -0.30 -9.46 14.49
CA THR A 113 -0.33 -8.84 13.15
C THR A 113 -1.13 -7.54 13.19
N GLU A 114 -0.66 -6.48 12.53
CA GLU A 114 -1.35 -5.19 12.48
C GLU A 114 -2.72 -5.30 11.78
N ALA A 115 -3.69 -4.50 12.23
CA ALA A 115 -5.06 -4.53 11.71
C ALA A 115 -5.13 -4.16 10.22
N SER A 116 -4.33 -3.20 9.77
CA SER A 116 -4.21 -2.82 8.35
C SER A 116 -3.84 -4.02 7.48
N ARG A 117 -2.93 -4.86 7.95
CA ARG A 117 -2.49 -6.07 7.26
C ARG A 117 -3.56 -7.17 7.24
N LEU A 118 -4.34 -7.32 8.31
CA LEU A 118 -5.49 -8.25 8.30
C LEU A 118 -6.55 -7.82 7.29
N ARG A 119 -6.82 -6.51 7.19
CA ARG A 119 -7.74 -5.95 6.19
C ARG A 119 -7.24 -6.19 4.76
N THR A 120 -5.92 -6.10 4.52
CA THR A 120 -5.34 -6.45 3.21
C THR A 120 -5.61 -7.92 2.84
N LEU A 121 -5.47 -8.86 3.78
CA LEU A 121 -5.76 -10.27 3.52
C LEU A 121 -7.25 -10.48 3.19
N GLN A 122 -8.15 -9.83 3.94
CA GLN A 122 -9.60 -9.88 3.67
C GLN A 122 -9.94 -9.29 2.31
N PHE A 123 -9.31 -8.17 1.93
CA PHE A 123 -9.48 -7.55 0.61
C PHE A 123 -9.15 -8.51 -0.53
N PHE A 124 -8.09 -9.32 -0.39
CA PHE A 124 -7.74 -10.36 -1.38
C PHE A 124 -8.61 -11.63 -1.26
N GLY A 125 -9.70 -11.58 -0.50
CA GLY A 125 -10.68 -12.66 -0.35
C GLY A 125 -10.16 -13.86 0.46
N LEU A 126 -9.18 -13.65 1.35
CA LEU A 126 -8.67 -14.72 2.19
C LEU A 126 -9.51 -14.87 3.47
N LYS A 127 -9.73 -16.12 3.87
CA LYS A 127 -10.11 -16.43 5.25
C LYS A 127 -8.91 -16.14 6.15
N VAL A 128 -9.15 -15.51 7.30
CA VAL A 128 -8.07 -15.17 8.25
C VAL A 128 -8.28 -15.95 9.54
N LEU A 129 -7.39 -16.91 9.80
CA LEU A 129 -7.38 -17.69 11.04
C LEU A 129 -6.28 -17.13 11.94
N LEU A 130 -6.67 -16.53 13.07
CA LEU A 130 -5.73 -16.03 14.05
C LEU A 130 -5.21 -17.16 14.94
N TYR A 131 -3.93 -17.09 15.32
CA TYR A 131 -3.37 -17.91 16.39
C TYR A 131 -2.59 -17.06 17.40
N GLY A 132 -2.57 -17.50 18.65
CA GLY A 132 -1.76 -16.87 19.70
C GLY A 132 -0.30 -17.32 19.57
N GLY A 133 0.61 -16.41 19.23
CA GLY A 133 2.03 -16.76 19.09
C GLY A 133 2.89 -15.71 18.42
N PRO A 134 4.20 -15.97 18.24
CA PRO A 134 5.12 -15.04 17.58
C PRO A 134 4.80 -14.89 16.08
N SER A 135 5.07 -13.74 15.49
CA SER A 135 4.87 -13.54 14.03
C SER A 135 5.84 -14.38 13.19
N GLN A 136 6.97 -14.79 13.76
CA GLN A 136 8.01 -15.61 13.12
C GLN A 136 8.32 -16.81 14.01
N PRO A 137 7.48 -17.86 14.01
CA PRO A 137 7.74 -19.06 14.79
C PRO A 137 8.90 -19.86 14.20
N GLU A 138 9.65 -20.57 15.04
CA GLU A 138 10.54 -21.66 14.61
C GLU A 138 9.77 -22.65 13.73
N ILE A 139 10.41 -23.15 12.68
CA ILE A 139 9.75 -24.06 11.72
C ILE A 139 9.31 -25.35 12.41
N SER A 140 10.12 -25.84 13.36
CA SER A 140 9.87 -27.07 14.11
C SER A 140 9.08 -26.88 15.41
N ASP A 141 8.64 -25.66 15.77
CA ASP A 141 7.87 -25.47 17.02
C ASP A 141 6.48 -26.10 16.87
N PRO A 142 6.14 -27.15 17.66
CA PRO A 142 4.83 -27.81 17.58
C PRO A 142 3.67 -26.90 17.97
N ARG A 143 3.94 -25.77 18.64
CA ARG A 143 2.93 -24.76 19.02
C ARG A 143 2.79 -23.66 17.96
N GLY A 144 3.68 -23.64 16.97
CA GLY A 144 3.73 -22.62 15.93
C GLY A 144 2.66 -22.80 14.86
N ALA A 145 2.40 -21.73 14.10
CA ALA A 145 1.46 -21.79 12.97
C ALA A 145 1.87 -22.80 11.89
N ILE A 146 3.17 -23.09 11.73
CA ILE A 146 3.65 -24.04 10.74
C ILE A 146 3.18 -25.45 11.09
N ALA A 147 3.47 -25.93 12.29
CA ALA A 147 2.98 -27.22 12.78
C ALA A 147 1.44 -27.31 12.77
N LYS A 148 0.74 -26.24 13.14
CA LYS A 148 -0.73 -26.21 13.10
C LYS A 148 -1.29 -26.34 11.68
N ALA A 149 -0.68 -25.70 10.68
CA ALA A 149 -1.09 -25.84 9.29
C ALA A 149 -0.89 -27.26 8.77
N HIS A 150 0.23 -27.92 9.14
CA HIS A 150 0.45 -29.34 8.85
C HIS A 150 -0.62 -30.22 9.48
N GLN A 151 -0.89 -30.05 10.78
CA GLN A 151 -1.90 -30.81 11.50
C GLN A 151 -3.30 -30.65 10.87
N MET A 152 -3.65 -29.44 10.39
CA MET A 152 -4.92 -29.20 9.69
C MET A 152 -5.01 -29.98 8.37
N ALA A 153 -3.91 -30.07 7.61
CA ALA A 153 -3.86 -30.84 6.37
C ALA A 153 -3.83 -32.36 6.62
N GLU A 154 -3.19 -32.81 7.69
CA GLU A 154 -3.15 -34.22 8.08
C GLU A 154 -4.50 -34.72 8.61
N SER A 155 -5.20 -33.89 9.39
CA SER A 155 -6.49 -34.23 9.99
C SER A 155 -7.68 -34.10 9.03
N ASN A 156 -7.51 -33.43 7.88
CA ASN A 156 -8.57 -33.23 6.90
C ASN A 156 -8.03 -33.36 5.47
N SER A 157 -8.42 -34.44 4.78
CA SER A 157 -7.98 -34.72 3.41
C SER A 157 -8.43 -33.70 2.37
N ASN A 158 -9.41 -32.84 2.68
CA ASN A 158 -9.85 -31.73 1.83
C ASN A 158 -9.07 -30.43 2.06
N ILE A 159 -8.11 -30.43 2.98
CA ILE A 159 -7.18 -29.32 3.21
C ILE A 159 -5.82 -29.68 2.62
N TRP A 160 -5.17 -28.70 2.00
CA TRP A 160 -3.79 -28.78 1.57
C TRP A 160 -2.99 -27.63 2.18
N ASN A 161 -1.84 -27.97 2.75
CA ASN A 161 -0.83 -26.99 3.15
C ASN A 161 0.30 -26.99 2.10
N PRO A 162 0.48 -25.89 1.35
CA PRO A 162 1.54 -25.79 0.35
C PRO A 162 2.95 -25.91 0.92
N GLY A 163 3.19 -25.37 2.11
CA GLY A 163 4.41 -25.64 2.86
C GLY A 163 5.62 -24.84 2.39
N GLN A 164 5.58 -23.51 2.49
CA GLN A 164 6.62 -22.66 1.88
C GLN A 164 8.05 -22.86 2.42
N TYR A 165 8.24 -23.53 3.57
CA TYR A 165 9.54 -23.69 4.22
C TYR A 165 10.24 -25.01 3.88
N GLU A 166 9.54 -25.91 3.19
CA GLU A 166 9.97 -27.28 2.93
C GLU A 166 9.63 -27.76 1.51
N ASN A 167 8.69 -27.11 0.83
CA ASN A 167 8.32 -27.48 -0.54
C ASN A 167 9.43 -27.06 -1.52
N GLU A 168 10.11 -28.04 -2.12
CA GLU A 168 11.19 -27.84 -3.10
C GLU A 168 10.75 -27.04 -4.34
N ASN A 169 9.44 -26.93 -4.61
CA ASN A 169 8.95 -26.05 -5.66
C ASN A 169 9.19 -24.56 -5.35
N ASN A 170 9.46 -24.20 -4.09
CA ASN A 170 9.86 -22.83 -3.73
C ASN A 170 11.24 -22.47 -4.30
N PRO A 171 12.36 -23.12 -3.93
CA PRO A 171 13.64 -22.85 -4.56
C PRO A 171 13.66 -23.17 -6.06
N ALA A 172 12.94 -24.21 -6.52
CA ALA A 172 12.88 -24.54 -7.94
C ALA A 172 12.27 -23.40 -8.80
N ALA A 173 11.33 -22.62 -8.26
CA ALA A 173 10.77 -21.45 -8.97
C ALA A 173 11.87 -20.43 -9.29
N HIS A 174 12.79 -20.19 -8.35
CA HIS A 174 13.84 -19.20 -8.50
C HIS A 174 15.02 -19.71 -9.32
N MET A 175 15.28 -21.01 -9.30
CA MET A 175 16.20 -21.66 -10.23
C MET A 175 15.67 -21.63 -11.68
N ARG A 176 14.35 -21.75 -11.85
CA ARG A 176 13.70 -21.70 -13.17
C ARG A 176 13.54 -20.29 -13.74
N TRP A 177 13.28 -19.29 -12.90
CA TRP A 177 12.92 -17.96 -13.39
C TRP A 177 13.84 -16.84 -12.92
N THR A 178 14.14 -16.72 -11.63
CA THR A 178 14.90 -15.57 -11.12
C THR A 178 16.37 -15.61 -11.53
N GLY A 179 17.05 -16.73 -11.32
CA GLY A 179 18.45 -16.92 -11.70
C GLY A 179 18.72 -16.68 -13.19
N PRO A 180 17.99 -17.36 -14.11
CA PRO A 180 18.14 -17.15 -15.54
C PRO A 180 17.93 -15.70 -15.97
N GLN A 181 16.89 -15.03 -15.45
CA GLN A 181 16.65 -13.63 -15.78
C GLN A 181 17.81 -12.72 -15.37
N LEU A 182 18.37 -12.93 -14.17
CA LEU A 182 19.51 -12.13 -13.70
C LEU A 182 20.73 -12.30 -14.60
N LEU A 183 21.06 -13.54 -14.96
CA LEU A 183 22.22 -13.82 -15.80
C LEU A 183 22.01 -13.38 -17.26
N GLU A 184 20.78 -13.48 -17.77
CA GLU A 184 20.39 -12.97 -19.10
C GLU A 184 20.53 -11.44 -19.16
N GLN A 185 20.14 -10.73 -18.10
CA GLN A 185 20.18 -9.26 -18.06
C GLN A 185 21.55 -8.69 -17.68
N LEU A 186 22.31 -9.41 -16.85
CA LEU A 186 23.60 -8.96 -16.32
C LEU A 186 24.60 -10.13 -16.26
N PRO A 187 25.16 -10.56 -17.41
CA PRO A 187 26.12 -11.67 -17.47
C PRO A 187 27.38 -11.46 -16.61
N GLN A 188 27.73 -10.20 -16.34
CA GLN A 188 28.85 -9.79 -15.50
C GLN A 188 28.53 -9.74 -14.00
N ILE A 189 27.37 -10.20 -13.54
CA ILE A 189 27.02 -10.20 -12.11
C ILE A 189 28.12 -10.84 -11.23
N ASN A 190 28.66 -10.09 -10.28
CA ASN A 190 29.70 -10.55 -9.36
C ASN A 190 29.11 -10.89 -7.98
N ILE A 191 28.15 -10.09 -7.51
CA ILE A 191 27.56 -10.23 -6.17
C ILE A 191 26.03 -10.22 -6.27
N PHE A 192 25.38 -11.23 -5.70
CA PHE A 192 23.93 -11.29 -5.53
C PHE A 192 23.59 -11.20 -4.04
N CYS A 193 22.72 -10.28 -3.65
CA CYS A 193 22.34 -10.05 -2.26
C CYS A 193 20.83 -10.08 -2.05
N MET A 194 20.35 -10.78 -1.04
CA MET A 194 18.93 -10.72 -0.68
C MET A 194 18.60 -11.11 0.76
N GLY A 195 17.43 -10.68 1.21
CA GLY A 195 16.88 -11.06 2.52
C GLY A 195 16.48 -12.54 2.62
N MET A 196 16.80 -13.18 3.74
CA MET A 196 16.53 -14.59 3.99
C MET A 196 15.28 -14.78 4.86
N GLY A 197 14.17 -15.14 4.22
CA GLY A 197 12.91 -15.54 4.89
C GLY A 197 12.78 -17.06 4.94
N SER A 198 12.02 -17.62 3.99
CA SER A 198 11.97 -19.08 3.78
C SER A 198 13.25 -19.67 3.17
N ALA A 199 14.25 -18.85 2.82
CA ALA A 199 15.46 -19.21 2.05
C ALA A 199 15.26 -19.83 0.65
N GLY A 200 14.04 -20.06 0.17
CA GLY A 200 13.80 -20.62 -1.18
C GLY A 200 14.38 -19.75 -2.30
N CYS A 201 14.13 -18.44 -2.27
CA CYS A 201 14.63 -17.53 -3.31
C CYS A 201 16.16 -17.45 -3.39
N ILE A 202 16.84 -17.28 -2.25
CA ILE A 202 18.31 -17.20 -2.23
C ILE A 202 18.94 -18.53 -2.66
N THR A 203 18.36 -19.64 -2.24
CA THR A 203 18.84 -20.99 -2.59
C THR A 203 18.69 -21.25 -4.08
N GLY A 204 17.50 -21.03 -4.64
CA GLY A 204 17.23 -21.29 -6.05
C GLY A 204 18.01 -20.36 -6.99
N THR A 205 18.01 -19.06 -6.70
CA THR A 205 18.74 -18.07 -7.50
C THR A 205 20.23 -18.32 -7.43
N GLY A 206 20.79 -18.50 -6.24
CA GLY A 206 22.23 -18.69 -6.09
C GLY A 206 22.72 -20.03 -6.62
N ARG A 207 21.93 -21.11 -6.55
CA ARG A 207 22.24 -22.39 -7.25
C ARG A 207 22.42 -22.17 -8.74
N TYR A 208 21.48 -21.48 -9.37
CA TYR A 208 21.54 -21.20 -10.80
C TYR A 208 22.74 -20.31 -11.15
N LEU A 209 22.95 -19.23 -10.40
CA LEU A 209 24.08 -18.33 -10.65
C LEU A 209 25.42 -19.04 -10.48
N LYS A 210 25.62 -19.80 -9.41
CA LYS A 210 26.87 -20.54 -9.17
C LYS A 210 27.10 -21.68 -10.17
N SER A 211 26.05 -22.29 -10.73
CA SER A 211 26.22 -23.33 -11.76
C SER A 211 26.67 -22.77 -13.11
N HIS A 212 26.45 -21.48 -13.39
CA HIS A 212 26.80 -20.85 -14.67
C HIS A 212 27.97 -19.85 -14.56
N LYS A 213 28.09 -19.17 -13.41
CA LYS A 213 29.19 -18.28 -13.05
C LYS A 213 29.62 -18.57 -11.60
N PRO A 214 30.44 -19.63 -11.37
CA PRO A 214 30.83 -20.09 -10.03
C PRO A 214 31.46 -19.04 -9.12
N ALA A 215 32.12 -18.03 -9.72
CA ALA A 215 32.72 -16.90 -9.02
C ALA A 215 31.69 -15.94 -8.38
N THR A 216 30.40 -16.07 -8.70
CA THR A 216 29.35 -15.22 -8.12
C THR A 216 29.27 -15.43 -6.61
N ARG A 217 29.40 -14.33 -5.86
CA ARG A 217 29.23 -14.30 -4.40
C ARG A 217 27.76 -14.07 -4.04
N VAL A 218 27.22 -14.85 -3.11
CA VAL A 218 25.82 -14.77 -2.66
C VAL A 218 25.73 -14.34 -1.20
N VAL A 219 25.30 -13.10 -0.96
CA VAL A 219 25.18 -12.50 0.38
C VAL A 219 23.74 -12.63 0.88
N GLY A 220 23.55 -13.38 1.96
CA GLY A 220 22.29 -13.45 2.68
C GLY A 220 22.14 -12.31 3.68
N VAL A 221 20.93 -11.81 3.87
CA VAL A 221 20.66 -10.78 4.88
C VAL A 221 19.53 -11.23 5.80
N CYS A 222 19.77 -11.20 7.11
CA CYS A 222 18.83 -11.61 8.15
C CYS A 222 18.42 -10.40 9.00
N ASN A 223 17.34 -10.57 9.75
CA ASN A 223 16.96 -9.60 10.77
C ASN A 223 17.96 -9.65 11.92
N LYS A 224 18.29 -8.49 12.50
CA LYS A 224 18.93 -8.46 13.81
C LYS A 224 18.03 -9.16 14.84
N THR A 225 18.62 -9.99 15.70
CA THR A 225 17.88 -10.71 16.74
C THR A 225 17.03 -9.75 17.60
N GLY A 226 15.72 -10.06 17.73
CA GLY A 226 14.75 -9.24 18.46
C GLY A 226 14.15 -8.06 17.68
N ASP A 227 14.65 -7.77 16.46
CA ASP A 227 14.18 -6.65 15.65
C ASP A 227 13.61 -7.11 14.31
N SER A 228 12.30 -7.38 14.30
CA SER A 228 11.63 -8.02 13.17
C SER A 228 11.39 -7.06 11.99
N ILE A 229 11.79 -7.51 10.80
CA ILE A 229 11.42 -6.93 9.49
C ILE A 229 10.50 -7.94 8.79
N PRO A 230 9.39 -7.51 8.17
CA PRO A 230 8.49 -8.40 7.45
C PRO A 230 9.18 -9.17 6.31
N GLY A 231 9.03 -10.50 6.31
CA GLY A 231 9.55 -11.40 5.27
C GLY A 231 10.82 -12.15 5.72
N PRO A 232 11.99 -11.49 5.81
CA PRO A 232 13.21 -12.09 6.32
C PRO A 232 13.12 -12.48 7.79
N ARG A 233 13.97 -13.41 8.24
CA ARG A 233 13.99 -13.97 9.58
C ARG A 233 15.34 -13.69 10.28
N PRO A 234 15.42 -13.75 11.61
CA PRO A 234 16.68 -13.73 12.33
C PRO A 234 17.56 -14.92 11.95
N PHE A 235 18.88 -14.72 11.96
CA PHE A 235 19.84 -15.78 11.63
C PHE A 235 19.66 -17.02 12.51
N SER A 236 19.29 -16.85 13.79
CA SER A 236 19.03 -17.94 14.73
C SER A 236 17.93 -18.91 14.28
N LEU A 237 16.99 -18.46 13.45
CA LEU A 237 15.91 -19.30 12.90
C LEU A 237 16.29 -19.96 11.56
N MET A 238 17.41 -19.56 10.95
CA MET A 238 17.82 -20.13 9.66
C MET A 238 18.33 -21.58 9.69
N PRO A 239 18.93 -22.09 10.79
CA PRO A 239 19.24 -23.50 10.92
C PRO A 239 18.04 -24.44 10.74
N SER A 240 16.81 -24.01 11.06
CA SER A 240 15.60 -24.84 10.91
C SER A 240 15.02 -24.86 9.48
N SER A 241 15.58 -24.08 8.55
CA SER A 241 15.23 -24.14 7.12
C SER A 241 15.58 -25.51 6.53
N GLN A 242 14.64 -26.14 5.82
CA GLN A 242 14.87 -27.43 5.17
C GLN A 242 15.62 -27.30 3.83
N PHE A 243 15.63 -26.12 3.22
CA PHE A 243 16.41 -25.88 2.00
C PHE A 243 17.91 -25.78 2.29
N PRO A 244 18.78 -26.26 1.38
CA PRO A 244 20.24 -26.30 1.57
C PRO A 244 20.91 -24.96 1.25
N TRP A 245 20.45 -23.89 1.89
CA TRP A 245 20.92 -22.52 1.65
C TRP A 245 22.42 -22.34 1.96
N ARG A 246 22.97 -23.08 2.93
CA ARG A 246 24.41 -23.03 3.31
C ARG A 246 25.36 -23.48 2.20
N GLN A 247 24.87 -24.24 1.22
CA GLN A 247 25.68 -24.64 0.05
C GLN A 247 25.86 -23.51 -0.95
N VAL A 248 25.09 -22.44 -0.80
CA VAL A 248 24.95 -21.36 -1.77
C VAL A 248 25.37 -20.03 -1.17
N VAL A 249 24.94 -19.75 0.07
CA VAL A 249 25.20 -18.50 0.76
C VAL A 249 26.63 -18.47 1.25
N ASP A 250 27.29 -17.38 0.87
CA ASP A 250 28.70 -17.15 1.00
C ASP A 250 29.04 -16.28 2.21
N ASP A 251 28.15 -15.34 2.55
CA ASP A 251 28.25 -14.40 3.66
C ASP A 251 26.85 -14.08 4.19
N VAL A 252 26.72 -13.71 5.47
CA VAL A 252 25.45 -13.31 6.06
C VAL A 252 25.61 -12.03 6.86
N LYS A 253 24.74 -11.05 6.58
CA LYS A 253 24.62 -9.80 7.36
C LYS A 253 23.35 -9.78 8.20
N GLU A 254 23.39 -9.12 9.34
CA GLU A 254 22.23 -8.86 10.20
C GLU A 254 21.92 -7.37 10.22
N VAL A 255 20.72 -6.99 9.77
CA VAL A 255 20.33 -5.58 9.61
C VAL A 255 19.19 -5.24 10.57
N SER A 256 19.24 -4.03 11.13
CA SER A 256 18.16 -3.49 11.98
C SER A 256 16.97 -2.99 11.16
N SER A 257 15.78 -3.02 11.75
CA SER A 257 14.57 -2.51 11.11
C SER A 257 14.67 -1.02 10.80
N VAL A 258 15.29 -0.21 11.67
CA VAL A 258 15.44 1.22 11.45
C VAL A 258 16.22 1.51 10.15
N GLU A 259 17.35 0.83 9.94
CA GLU A 259 18.15 0.98 8.71
C GLU A 259 17.40 0.46 7.47
N ALA A 260 16.73 -0.69 7.61
CA ALA A 260 15.96 -1.29 6.53
C ALA A 260 14.83 -0.36 6.05
N TYR A 261 14.03 0.18 6.97
CA TYR A 261 12.95 1.11 6.65
C TYR A 261 13.49 2.44 6.11
N ARG A 262 14.56 2.99 6.68
CA ARG A 262 15.16 4.25 6.20
C ARG A 262 15.65 4.14 4.75
N LEU A 263 16.35 3.06 4.44
CA LEU A 263 16.90 2.86 3.11
C LEU A 263 15.81 2.52 2.08
N SER A 264 14.80 1.75 2.48
CA SER A 264 13.61 1.49 1.66
C SER A 264 12.81 2.76 1.34
N MET A 265 12.66 3.65 2.33
CA MET A 265 12.04 4.97 2.13
C MET A 265 12.85 5.83 1.17
N SER A 266 14.19 5.81 1.31
CA SER A 266 15.09 6.55 0.43
C SER A 266 15.00 6.04 -1.01
N LEU A 267 15.04 4.72 -1.22
CA LEU A 267 14.81 4.09 -2.54
C LEU A 267 13.46 4.52 -3.15
N SER A 268 12.39 4.48 -2.36
CA SER A 268 11.05 4.82 -2.84
C SER A 268 10.91 6.30 -3.21
N ARG A 269 11.55 7.21 -2.46
CA ARG A 269 11.60 8.65 -2.79
C ARG A 269 12.35 8.92 -4.10
N GLU A 270 13.23 8.01 -4.52
CA GLU A 270 13.96 8.06 -5.79
C GLU A 270 13.29 7.28 -6.94
N GLY A 271 12.04 6.84 -6.75
CA GLY A 271 11.27 6.14 -7.78
C GLY A 271 11.46 4.62 -7.80
N LEU A 272 12.32 4.06 -6.95
CA LEU A 272 12.47 2.62 -6.76
C LEU A 272 11.53 2.14 -5.64
N ILE A 273 10.24 2.09 -5.94
CA ILE A 273 9.19 1.77 -4.96
C ILE A 273 9.35 0.34 -4.44
N CYS A 274 9.72 0.20 -3.17
CA CYS A 274 9.97 -1.10 -2.56
C CYS A 274 9.75 -1.10 -1.03
N GLY A 275 9.49 -2.28 -0.47
CA GLY A 275 9.24 -2.52 0.94
C GLY A 275 10.52 -2.76 1.75
N PRO A 276 10.41 -2.75 3.10
CA PRO A 276 11.55 -2.71 4.03
C PRO A 276 12.53 -3.87 3.89
N SER A 277 12.07 -5.05 3.44
CA SER A 277 12.97 -6.19 3.15
C SER A 277 13.97 -5.90 2.01
N SER A 278 13.62 -4.99 1.11
CA SER A 278 14.47 -4.52 0.00
C SER A 278 15.51 -3.53 0.50
N GLY A 279 15.11 -2.59 1.37
CA GLY A 279 16.04 -1.72 2.08
C GLY A 279 17.01 -2.50 2.97
N MET A 280 16.55 -3.58 3.59
CA MET A 280 17.39 -4.51 4.33
C MET A 280 18.43 -5.19 3.43
N ALA A 281 18.02 -5.71 2.27
CA ALA A 281 18.93 -6.33 1.31
C ALA A 281 19.99 -5.33 0.81
N LEU A 282 19.60 -4.11 0.45
CA LEU A 282 20.56 -3.09 0.06
C LEU A 282 21.50 -2.72 1.21
N LYS A 283 21.00 -2.55 2.44
CA LYS A 283 21.85 -2.23 3.59
C LYS A 283 22.89 -3.31 3.84
N GLY A 284 22.49 -4.58 3.83
CA GLY A 284 23.42 -5.71 3.99
C GLY A 284 24.45 -5.77 2.85
N LEU A 285 24.06 -5.48 1.60
CA LEU A 285 25.01 -5.35 0.50
C LEU A 285 26.01 -4.21 0.74
N LEU A 286 25.56 -3.05 1.20
CA LEU A 286 26.43 -1.90 1.48
C LEU A 286 27.40 -2.19 2.64
N GLU A 287 26.98 -2.94 3.66
CA GLU A 287 27.83 -3.40 4.77
C GLU A 287 28.89 -4.40 4.28
N PHE A 288 28.49 -5.38 3.46
CA PHE A 288 29.43 -6.32 2.84
C PHE A 288 30.49 -5.61 1.99
N LEU A 289 30.08 -4.62 1.18
CA LEU A 289 30.99 -3.82 0.36
C LEU A 289 31.90 -2.94 1.23
N GLN A 290 31.41 -2.40 2.34
CA GLN A 290 32.22 -1.61 3.27
C GLN A 290 33.34 -2.45 3.87
N GLU A 291 33.02 -3.62 4.39
CA GLU A 291 34.01 -4.55 4.96
C GLU A 291 35.04 -4.98 3.91
N ALA A 292 34.58 -5.32 2.70
CA ALA A 292 35.48 -5.66 1.60
C ALA A 292 36.41 -4.48 1.23
N LYS A 293 35.93 -3.24 1.32
CA LYS A 293 36.74 -2.05 1.07
C LYS A 293 37.76 -1.82 2.16
N ASP A 294 37.35 -1.90 3.41
CA ASP A 294 38.21 -1.68 4.58
C ASP A 294 39.35 -2.71 4.64
N GLU A 295 39.07 -3.95 4.21
CA GLU A 295 40.05 -5.03 4.12
C GLU A 295 40.81 -5.07 2.79
N ARG A 296 40.59 -4.09 1.89
CA ARG A 296 41.24 -4.01 0.55
C ARG A 296 41.02 -5.26 -0.31
N ARG A 297 39.81 -5.83 -0.25
CA ARG A 297 39.38 -7.03 -0.98
C ARG A 297 38.41 -6.77 -2.12
N LEU A 298 38.02 -5.51 -2.40
CA LEU A 298 37.08 -5.21 -3.49
C LEU A 298 37.53 -5.79 -4.84
N ASP A 299 38.82 -5.65 -5.17
CA ASP A 299 39.39 -6.14 -6.43
C ASP A 299 39.22 -7.66 -6.63
N GLN A 300 39.02 -8.43 -5.56
CA GLN A 300 38.78 -9.88 -5.64
C GLN A 300 37.42 -10.21 -6.28
N TYR A 301 36.48 -9.27 -6.27
CA TYR A 301 35.15 -9.43 -6.85
C TYR A 301 35.04 -8.79 -8.24
N ALA A 302 36.04 -8.05 -8.68
CA ALA A 302 36.00 -7.33 -9.94
C ALA A 302 36.08 -8.27 -11.15
N GLU A 303 35.36 -7.92 -12.21
CA GLU A 303 35.50 -8.61 -13.49
C GLU A 303 36.87 -8.29 -14.10
N ALA A 304 37.66 -9.31 -14.43
CA ALA A 304 39.07 -9.14 -14.81
C ALA A 304 39.26 -8.24 -16.04
N ALA A 305 38.29 -8.23 -16.96
CA ALA A 305 38.36 -7.45 -18.19
C ALA A 305 38.06 -5.94 -17.99
N THR A 306 37.21 -5.58 -17.02
CA THR A 306 36.69 -4.22 -16.86
C THR A 306 37.06 -3.57 -15.53
N GLY A 307 37.49 -4.36 -14.55
CA GLY A 307 37.63 -3.94 -13.16
C GLY A 307 36.30 -3.60 -12.48
N GLU A 308 35.15 -3.82 -13.14
CA GLU A 308 33.83 -3.46 -12.62
C GLU A 308 33.34 -4.53 -11.64
N ILE A 309 32.68 -4.09 -10.56
CA ILE A 309 31.98 -4.98 -9.62
C ILE A 309 30.48 -4.72 -9.76
N SER A 310 29.81 -5.63 -10.44
CA SER A 310 28.36 -5.62 -10.67
C SER A 310 27.63 -6.37 -9.56
N CYS A 311 26.89 -5.64 -8.72
CA CYS A 311 26.11 -6.17 -7.62
C CYS A 311 24.60 -6.09 -7.90
N VAL A 312 23.84 -7.10 -7.49
CA VAL A 312 22.37 -7.09 -7.57
C VAL A 312 21.75 -7.34 -6.21
N PHE A 313 20.76 -6.54 -5.83
CA PHE A 313 19.85 -6.85 -4.72
C PHE A 313 18.40 -6.94 -5.19
N THR A 314 17.56 -7.67 -4.44
CA THR A 314 16.14 -7.89 -4.81
C THR A 314 15.20 -6.90 -4.13
N CYS A 315 14.33 -6.25 -4.91
CA CYS A 315 13.18 -5.50 -4.42
C CYS A 315 11.95 -6.41 -4.35
N CYS A 316 11.65 -6.94 -3.15
CA CYS A 316 10.78 -8.11 -2.97
C CYS A 316 9.28 -7.82 -2.98
N ASP A 317 8.85 -6.65 -2.52
CA ASP A 317 7.44 -6.24 -2.40
C ASP A 317 7.31 -4.72 -2.28
N LEU A 318 6.08 -4.21 -2.21
CA LEU A 318 5.78 -2.79 -2.14
C LEU A 318 5.72 -2.27 -0.69
N PRO A 319 5.95 -0.96 -0.47
CA PRO A 319 5.97 -0.37 0.87
C PRO A 319 4.59 -0.18 1.49
N TYR A 320 3.52 -0.15 0.70
CA TYR A 320 2.20 0.36 1.13
C TYR A 320 1.59 -0.40 2.31
N GLN A 321 1.76 -1.73 2.34
CA GLN A 321 1.29 -2.57 3.44
C GLN A 321 2.10 -2.43 4.74
N TYR A 322 3.11 -1.55 4.74
CA TYR A 322 4.03 -1.33 5.85
C TYR A 322 4.07 0.14 6.30
N LEU A 323 3.19 1.02 5.79
CA LEU A 323 3.20 2.45 6.10
C LEU A 323 3.18 2.72 7.62
N ASP A 324 2.31 2.05 8.38
CA ASP A 324 2.30 2.14 9.85
C ASP A 324 3.67 1.81 10.46
N GLY A 325 4.35 0.80 9.89
CA GLY A 325 5.71 0.41 10.28
C GLY A 325 6.75 1.50 9.98
N TYR A 326 6.64 2.22 8.86
CA TYR A 326 7.55 3.33 8.54
C TYR A 326 7.48 4.43 9.59
N PHE A 327 6.27 4.90 9.94
CA PHE A 327 6.08 5.92 10.96
C PHE A 327 6.52 5.42 12.35
N LYS A 328 6.19 4.16 12.71
CA LYS A 328 6.58 3.57 13.99
C LYS A 328 8.09 3.41 14.17
N ARG A 329 8.82 3.06 13.11
CA ARG A 329 10.26 2.76 13.19
C ARG A 329 11.16 3.97 12.98
N LEU A 330 10.73 4.94 12.16
CA LEU A 330 11.53 6.11 11.81
C LEU A 330 11.14 7.37 12.61
N GLY A 331 9.94 7.38 13.20
CA GLY A 331 9.37 8.55 13.86
C GLY A 331 8.80 9.57 12.87
N GLU A 332 7.84 10.38 13.33
CA GLU A 332 7.18 11.43 12.53
C GLU A 332 8.16 12.44 11.93
N ASP A 333 9.25 12.76 12.63
CA ASP A 333 10.27 13.73 12.18
C ASP A 333 11.02 13.30 10.90
N SER A 334 10.92 12.03 10.51
CA SER A 334 11.46 11.52 9.25
C SER A 334 10.59 11.86 8.02
N PHE A 335 9.40 12.42 8.23
CA PHE A 335 8.40 12.74 7.21
C PHE A 335 8.12 14.24 7.18
N CYS A 336 7.80 14.75 5.99
CA CYS A 336 7.37 16.14 5.87
C CYS A 336 6.05 16.32 6.65
N PRO A 337 5.90 17.41 7.43
CA PRO A 337 4.68 17.65 8.17
C PRO A 337 3.51 17.92 7.22
N ILE A 338 2.31 17.53 7.63
CA ILE A 338 1.07 17.96 6.97
C ILE A 338 0.88 19.45 7.27
N ILE A 339 0.94 20.28 6.24
CA ILE A 339 0.64 21.72 6.32
C ILE A 339 -0.89 21.86 6.47
N ASN A 340 -1.35 22.74 7.38
CA ASN A 340 -2.77 22.89 7.74
C ASN A 340 -3.40 21.61 8.30
N ARG A 341 -2.67 20.90 9.17
CA ARG A 341 -3.09 19.63 9.77
C ARG A 341 -4.47 19.69 10.44
N SER A 342 -4.91 20.85 10.93
CA SER A 342 -6.24 21.01 11.52
C SER A 342 -7.38 20.66 10.56
N LEU A 343 -7.17 20.80 9.25
CA LEU A 343 -8.17 20.48 8.23
C LEU A 343 -8.44 18.97 8.06
N LEU A 344 -7.63 18.08 8.66
CA LEU A 344 -7.90 16.63 8.62
C LEU A 344 -9.22 16.24 9.29
N SER A 345 -9.80 17.13 10.09
CA SER A 345 -11.07 16.93 10.79
C SER A 345 -12.10 18.02 10.50
N VAL A 346 -11.92 18.82 9.45
CA VAL A 346 -12.80 19.94 9.08
C VAL A 346 -13.39 19.67 7.71
N ASP A 347 -14.72 19.70 7.60
CA ASP A 347 -15.46 19.57 6.34
C ASP A 347 -14.98 18.38 5.47
N THR A 348 -14.87 17.20 6.09
CA THR A 348 -14.34 15.98 5.44
C THR A 348 -15.42 15.20 4.68
N GLY A 349 -16.68 15.65 4.74
CA GLY A 349 -17.80 15.07 4.01
C GLY A 349 -17.64 15.13 2.51
N ASN A 350 -18.44 14.32 1.80
CA ASN A 350 -18.51 14.41 0.35
C ASN A 350 -19.19 15.70 -0.07
N TYR A 351 -18.76 16.27 -1.19
CA TYR A 351 -19.39 17.43 -1.81
C TYR A 351 -19.75 17.12 -3.27
N ASP A 352 -20.96 17.49 -3.68
CA ASP A 352 -21.41 17.40 -5.07
C ASP A 352 -21.68 18.82 -5.61
N PRO A 353 -21.09 19.21 -6.75
CA PRO A 353 -21.41 20.47 -7.41
C PRO A 353 -22.89 20.71 -7.69
N GLU A 354 -23.70 19.65 -7.88
CA GLU A 354 -25.15 19.77 -8.09
C GLU A 354 -25.90 20.30 -6.85
N TRP A 355 -25.26 20.31 -5.68
CA TRP A 355 -25.80 20.94 -4.49
C TRP A 355 -25.66 22.46 -4.52
N GLU A 356 -24.85 23.02 -5.41
CA GLU A 356 -24.77 24.44 -5.66
C GLU A 356 -25.65 24.81 -6.86
N ILE A 357 -26.83 25.34 -6.57
CA ILE A 357 -27.84 25.68 -7.57
C ILE A 357 -27.75 27.15 -7.97
N ASP A 358 -28.10 27.44 -9.22
CA ASP A 358 -28.26 28.83 -9.66
C ASP A 358 -29.60 29.43 -9.16
N ASN A 359 -29.75 30.74 -9.39
CA ASN A 359 -30.94 31.47 -8.96
C ASN A 359 -32.23 30.95 -9.63
N HIS A 360 -32.16 30.49 -10.88
CA HIS A 360 -33.35 30.01 -11.59
C HIS A 360 -33.85 28.71 -10.98
N LYS A 361 -32.94 27.77 -10.69
CA LYS A 361 -33.28 26.52 -10.02
C LYS A 361 -33.72 26.76 -8.59
N ALA A 362 -33.09 27.68 -7.85
CA ALA A 362 -33.53 28.04 -6.49
C ALA A 362 -34.97 28.57 -6.48
N VAL A 363 -35.32 29.46 -7.42
CA VAL A 363 -36.70 29.98 -7.57
C VAL A 363 -37.67 28.87 -7.97
N SER A 364 -37.31 28.00 -8.92
CA SER A 364 -38.13 26.84 -9.29
C SER A 364 -38.42 25.94 -8.09
N MET A 365 -37.40 25.66 -7.28
CA MET A 365 -37.53 24.81 -6.10
C MET A 365 -38.47 25.42 -5.06
N LEU A 366 -38.31 26.71 -4.75
CA LEU A 366 -39.11 27.40 -3.73
C LEU A 366 -40.57 27.61 -4.13
N PHE A 367 -40.84 27.98 -5.38
CA PHE A 367 -42.16 28.45 -5.80
C PHE A 367 -42.94 27.48 -6.71
N VAL A 368 -42.26 26.53 -7.34
CA VAL A 368 -42.89 25.56 -8.28
C VAL A 368 -42.87 24.14 -7.71
N GLU A 369 -41.72 23.69 -7.18
CA GLU A 369 -41.54 22.32 -6.70
C GLU A 369 -41.95 22.12 -5.22
N GLY A 370 -42.34 23.20 -4.53
CA GLY A 370 -42.89 23.15 -3.17
C GLY A 370 -41.85 22.95 -2.06
N VAL A 371 -40.58 23.29 -2.31
CA VAL A 371 -39.54 23.31 -1.28
C VAL A 371 -39.79 24.48 -0.32
N THR A 372 -40.04 24.19 0.97
CA THR A 372 -40.55 25.19 1.90
C THR A 372 -39.50 25.92 2.72
N THR A 373 -38.23 25.49 2.69
CA THR A 373 -37.22 26.02 3.63
C THR A 373 -36.06 26.68 2.90
N LEU A 374 -36.01 28.01 2.99
CA LEU A 374 -34.85 28.84 2.64
C LEU A 374 -34.22 29.36 3.93
N LEU A 375 -32.95 29.02 4.20
CA LEU A 375 -32.20 29.43 5.38
C LEU A 375 -31.19 30.52 5.00
N ASP A 376 -31.33 31.69 5.60
CA ASP A 376 -30.47 32.85 5.32
C ASP A 376 -29.44 33.02 6.43
N LEU A 377 -28.17 32.80 6.09
CA LEU A 377 -27.03 32.86 7.01
C LEU A 377 -26.49 34.28 7.22
N ARG A 378 -27.02 35.29 6.53
CA ARG A 378 -26.59 36.69 6.69
C ARG A 378 -26.91 37.21 8.09
N SER A 379 -26.34 38.37 8.42
CA SER A 379 -26.58 39.02 9.71
C SER A 379 -28.06 39.33 9.89
N SER A 380 -28.57 39.33 11.13
CA SER A 380 -29.97 39.71 11.41
C SER A 380 -30.30 41.10 10.89
N GLN A 381 -29.33 42.03 10.94
CA GLN A 381 -29.48 43.39 10.42
C GLN A 381 -29.70 43.39 8.90
N ASP A 382 -28.89 42.66 8.13
CA ASP A 382 -29.02 42.59 6.67
C ASP A 382 -30.27 41.82 6.24
N PHE A 383 -30.71 40.85 7.04
CA PHE A 383 -31.97 40.13 6.86
C PHE A 383 -33.18 41.05 7.04
N GLU A 384 -33.21 41.84 8.12
CA GLU A 384 -34.29 42.81 8.40
C GLU A 384 -34.37 43.93 7.35
N LEU A 385 -33.22 44.36 6.81
CA LEU A 385 -33.16 45.34 5.73
C LEU A 385 -33.78 44.82 4.43
N ALA A 386 -33.43 43.58 4.03
CA ALA A 386 -33.99 42.93 2.85
C ALA A 386 -33.79 41.41 2.88
N HIS A 387 -34.87 40.64 2.78
CA HIS A 387 -34.87 39.19 2.65
C HIS A 387 -35.95 38.71 1.69
N LEU A 388 -35.82 37.46 1.24
CA LEU A 388 -36.89 36.77 0.49
C LEU A 388 -37.98 36.37 1.48
N GLY A 389 -39.26 36.62 1.17
CA GLY A 389 -40.36 36.44 2.13
C GLY A 389 -40.52 35.02 2.69
N VAL A 390 -39.99 34.00 2.01
CA VAL A 390 -39.97 32.59 2.46
C VAL A 390 -38.70 32.21 3.25
N ALA A 391 -37.76 33.14 3.41
CA ALA A 391 -36.51 32.90 4.11
C ALA A 391 -36.67 32.93 5.63
N VAL A 392 -35.97 32.03 6.31
CA VAL A 392 -35.81 31.99 7.76
C VAL A 392 -34.41 32.47 8.10
N SER A 393 -34.32 33.47 8.98
CA SER A 393 -33.05 34.03 9.43
C SER A 393 -32.31 33.05 10.34
N VAL A 394 -31.09 32.67 9.96
CA VAL A 394 -30.21 31.77 10.71
C VAL A 394 -28.78 32.33 10.69
N PRO A 395 -28.53 33.48 11.34
CA PRO A 395 -27.30 34.24 11.17
C PRO A 395 -26.07 33.46 11.62
N LEU A 396 -25.07 33.35 10.72
CA LEU A 396 -23.77 32.78 11.06
C LEU A 396 -22.88 33.84 11.71
N SER A 397 -22.33 33.53 12.88
CA SER A 397 -21.50 34.45 13.66
C SER A 397 -20.31 34.98 12.84
N GLY A 398 -20.11 36.30 12.86
CA GLY A 398 -19.01 36.97 12.17
C GLY A 398 -19.10 37.01 10.65
N LEU A 399 -20.18 36.50 10.04
CA LEU A 399 -20.40 36.55 8.59
C LEU A 399 -21.00 37.90 8.16
N ASN A 400 -20.33 38.60 7.25
CA ASN A 400 -20.77 39.87 6.67
C ASN A 400 -20.46 39.94 5.17
N ALA A 401 -20.93 41.00 4.50
CA ALA A 401 -20.77 41.17 3.05
C ALA A 401 -19.30 41.25 2.56
N THR A 402 -18.35 41.54 3.45
CA THR A 402 -16.92 41.60 3.14
C THR A 402 -16.15 40.34 3.56
N THR A 403 -16.81 39.37 4.19
CA THR A 403 -16.19 38.11 4.57
C THR A 403 -15.70 37.37 3.32
N LYS A 404 -14.43 36.99 3.31
CA LYS A 404 -13.82 36.19 2.23
C LYS A 404 -14.42 34.79 2.18
N SER A 405 -14.15 34.05 1.10
CA SER A 405 -14.53 32.64 1.07
C SER A 405 -13.81 31.89 2.20
N PRO A 406 -14.49 31.06 3.00
CA PRO A 406 -13.81 30.13 3.91
C PRO A 406 -12.84 29.21 3.15
N PHE A 407 -13.06 28.94 1.87
CA PHE A 407 -12.16 28.09 1.07
C PHE A 407 -10.85 28.78 0.66
N ASP A 408 -10.72 30.09 0.90
CA ASP A 408 -9.48 30.86 0.70
C ASP A 408 -8.65 31.01 2.00
N ASP A 409 -9.19 30.62 3.16
CA ASP A 409 -8.58 30.83 4.48
C ASP A 409 -8.90 29.67 5.43
N ASN A 410 -7.89 28.90 5.80
CA ASN A 410 -8.06 27.69 6.60
C ASN A 410 -8.58 27.96 8.02
N GLU A 411 -8.17 29.07 8.65
CA GLU A 411 -8.66 29.42 9.99
C GLU A 411 -10.12 29.83 9.93
N LEU A 412 -10.51 30.54 8.86
CA LEU A 412 -11.90 30.91 8.61
C LEU A 412 -12.76 29.68 8.33
N LEU A 413 -12.30 28.74 7.51
CA LEU A 413 -12.99 27.47 7.22
C LEU A 413 -13.23 26.68 8.51
N GLU A 414 -12.17 26.47 9.30
CA GLU A 414 -12.25 25.72 10.55
C GLU A 414 -13.22 26.37 11.55
N ARG A 415 -13.16 27.70 11.71
CA ARG A 415 -14.07 28.43 12.58
C ARG A 415 -15.52 28.33 12.10
N GLN A 416 -15.80 28.66 10.84
CA GLN A 416 -17.16 28.63 10.30
C GLN A 416 -17.74 27.21 10.31
N TRP A 417 -16.95 26.19 9.98
CA TRP A 417 -17.40 24.80 10.04
C TRP A 417 -17.76 24.39 11.48
N ARG A 418 -16.96 24.77 12.49
CA ARG A 418 -17.29 24.52 13.90
C ARG A 418 -18.55 25.24 14.33
N ASP A 419 -18.68 26.52 13.98
CA ASP A 419 -19.87 27.32 14.30
C ASP A 419 -21.12 26.68 13.69
N LEU A 420 -21.05 26.24 12.43
CA LEU A 420 -22.13 25.53 11.75
C LEU A 420 -22.44 24.17 12.38
N GLN A 421 -21.44 23.37 12.74
CA GLN A 421 -21.64 22.09 13.43
C GLN A 421 -22.31 22.30 14.80
N GLU A 422 -21.90 23.30 15.58
CA GLU A 422 -22.54 23.64 16.85
C GLU A 422 -23.98 24.10 16.63
N MET A 423 -24.18 24.99 15.66
CA MET A 423 -25.47 25.55 15.30
C MET A 423 -26.49 24.45 14.95
N VAL A 424 -26.09 23.50 14.11
CA VAL A 424 -26.96 22.40 13.68
C VAL A 424 -27.17 21.36 14.79
N SER A 425 -26.26 21.27 15.78
CA SER A 425 -26.34 20.32 16.90
C SER A 425 -27.22 20.77 18.06
N ARG A 426 -27.54 22.06 18.14
CA ARG A 426 -28.40 22.58 19.20
C ARG A 426 -29.83 22.03 19.02
N GLU A 427 -30.27 21.18 19.95
CA GLU A 427 -31.68 20.80 20.06
C GLU A 427 -32.53 22.06 20.07
N GLY A 428 -33.59 22.11 19.27
CA GLY A 428 -34.41 23.33 19.18
C GLY A 428 -34.04 24.28 18.05
N TYR A 429 -32.82 24.22 17.51
CA TYR A 429 -32.33 25.28 16.63
C TYR A 429 -33.04 25.30 15.28
N PHE A 430 -33.26 24.12 14.70
CA PHE A 430 -34.20 23.93 13.58
C PHE A 430 -35.65 23.75 14.03
N CYS A 431 -35.95 23.69 15.33
CA CYS A 431 -37.32 23.46 15.81
C CYS A 431 -38.20 24.71 15.66
N ASN A 432 -37.62 25.91 15.50
CA ASN A 432 -38.33 27.09 15.01
C ASN A 432 -38.66 27.02 13.50
N ILE A 433 -38.18 25.98 12.81
CA ILE A 433 -38.36 25.75 11.36
C ILE A 433 -39.30 24.54 11.11
N GLY A 434 -39.86 23.95 12.17
CA GLY A 434 -40.60 22.68 12.08
C GLY A 434 -39.68 21.51 11.67
N PRO A 435 -40.14 20.25 11.72
CA PRO A 435 -39.42 19.18 11.02
C PRO A 435 -39.32 19.57 9.55
N LEU A 436 -38.09 19.67 9.00
CA LEU A 436 -37.87 19.95 7.59
C LEU A 436 -38.62 18.89 6.77
N ALA A 437 -39.74 19.27 6.15
CA ALA A 437 -40.58 18.36 5.38
C ALA A 437 -40.02 18.07 3.98
N GLY A 438 -38.91 18.71 3.61
CA GLY A 438 -38.26 18.64 2.31
C GLY A 438 -36.85 19.26 2.34
N PRO A 439 -36.23 19.48 1.16
CA PRO A 439 -34.85 19.97 1.09
C PRO A 439 -34.71 21.40 1.65
N ALA A 440 -33.54 21.71 2.21
CA ALA A 440 -33.19 23.05 2.67
C ALA A 440 -32.38 23.80 1.60
N ILE A 441 -32.68 25.07 1.35
CA ILE A 441 -31.85 25.93 0.50
C ILE A 441 -31.10 26.91 1.39
N MET A 442 -29.78 26.95 1.28
CA MET A 442 -28.89 27.79 2.06
C MET A 442 -28.52 29.03 1.26
N LEU A 443 -28.64 30.18 1.90
CA LEU A 443 -28.34 31.48 1.33
C LEU A 443 -27.35 32.24 2.22
N CYS A 444 -26.40 32.93 1.61
CA CYS A 444 -25.59 33.94 2.28
C CYS A 444 -25.18 35.04 1.27
N TYR A 445 -24.23 35.91 1.63
CA TYR A 445 -23.81 37.04 0.79
C TYR A 445 -23.26 36.61 -0.58
N ASN A 446 -22.10 35.94 -0.61
CA ASN A 446 -21.41 35.51 -1.83
C ASN A 446 -21.64 34.03 -2.17
N GLY A 447 -22.40 33.30 -1.35
CA GLY A 447 -22.71 31.88 -1.53
C GLY A 447 -21.75 30.93 -0.81
N GLU A 448 -20.55 31.37 -0.43
CA GLU A 448 -19.47 30.48 0.01
C GLU A 448 -19.71 29.86 1.40
N ALA A 449 -20.19 30.66 2.38
CA ALA A 449 -20.56 30.11 3.69
C ALA A 449 -21.82 29.22 3.61
N ALA A 450 -22.72 29.51 2.68
CA ALA A 450 -23.90 28.69 2.42
C ALA A 450 -23.53 27.34 1.81
N ARG A 451 -22.50 27.31 0.95
CA ARG A 451 -21.92 26.07 0.43
C ARG A 451 -21.35 25.19 1.54
N LEU A 452 -20.58 25.78 2.47
CA LEU A 452 -20.07 25.05 3.63
C LEU A 452 -21.21 24.54 4.53
N ALA A 453 -22.23 25.38 4.78
CA ALA A 453 -23.39 24.99 5.57
C ALA A 453 -24.19 23.85 4.91
N CYS A 454 -24.30 23.83 3.59
CA CYS A 454 -24.91 22.75 2.83
C CYS A 454 -24.18 21.42 3.06
N SER A 455 -22.84 21.42 3.09
CA SER A 455 -22.03 20.23 3.43
C SER A 455 -22.37 19.69 4.82
N VAL A 456 -22.35 20.58 5.83
CA VAL A 456 -22.69 20.24 7.24
C VAL A 456 -24.10 19.65 7.38
N MET A 457 -25.08 20.20 6.66
CA MET A 457 -26.46 19.67 6.70
C MET A 457 -26.53 18.26 6.10
N ARG A 458 -25.84 18.01 4.98
CA ARG A 458 -25.83 16.71 4.30
C ARG A 458 -25.06 15.64 5.05
N GLU A 459 -24.02 15.99 5.79
CA GLU A 459 -23.34 15.07 6.72
C GLU A 459 -24.30 14.48 7.76
N ARG A 460 -25.41 15.17 8.06
CA ARG A 460 -26.46 14.72 8.98
C ARG A 460 -27.66 14.07 8.29
N GLY A 461 -27.55 13.82 6.99
CA GLY A 461 -28.61 13.23 6.18
C GLY A 461 -29.73 14.19 5.81
N ILE A 462 -29.54 15.51 5.97
CA ILE A 462 -30.50 16.51 5.53
C ILE A 462 -30.19 16.88 4.07
N GLU A 463 -31.17 16.73 3.18
CA GLU A 463 -31.03 17.19 1.81
C GLU A 463 -30.95 18.73 1.79
N ALA A 464 -29.83 19.26 1.28
CA ALA A 464 -29.58 20.69 1.27
C ALA A 464 -28.97 21.17 -0.06
N TYR A 465 -29.22 22.43 -0.40
CA TYR A 465 -28.66 23.11 -1.55
C TYR A 465 -28.10 24.46 -1.12
N SER A 466 -27.17 25.02 -1.87
CA SER A 466 -26.64 26.37 -1.66
C SER A 466 -26.84 27.20 -2.93
N ILE A 467 -27.15 28.49 -2.78
CA ILE A 467 -27.34 29.37 -3.93
C ILE A 467 -26.00 29.96 -4.38
N LYS A 468 -25.62 29.67 -5.62
CA LYS A 468 -24.39 30.14 -6.25
C LYS A 468 -24.30 31.66 -6.30
N GLY A 469 -23.24 32.22 -5.74
CA GLY A 469 -23.04 33.67 -5.69
C GLY A 469 -23.92 34.41 -4.67
N GLY A 470 -24.76 33.68 -3.92
CA GLY A 470 -25.58 34.21 -2.85
C GLY A 470 -26.48 35.38 -3.25
N THR A 471 -26.75 36.27 -2.30
CA THR A 471 -27.53 37.50 -2.57
C THR A 471 -26.81 38.47 -3.50
N SER A 472 -25.47 38.38 -3.63
CA SER A 472 -24.68 39.26 -4.50
C SER A 472 -24.98 39.07 -5.98
N ARG A 473 -25.50 37.90 -6.37
CA ARG A 473 -25.90 37.57 -7.75
C ARG A 473 -27.39 37.47 -7.96
N MET A 474 -28.20 37.56 -6.90
CA MET A 474 -29.62 37.79 -7.07
C MET A 474 -29.82 39.25 -7.51
N GLY A 475 -30.73 39.50 -8.46
CA GLY A 475 -31.17 40.86 -8.78
C GLY A 475 -31.82 41.53 -7.56
N SER A 476 -32.56 42.63 -7.75
CA SER A 476 -33.33 43.21 -6.65
C SER A 476 -34.22 42.13 -6.01
N ILE A 477 -33.96 41.79 -4.75
CA ILE A 477 -34.70 40.75 -3.99
C ILE A 477 -36.22 40.99 -4.05
N GLN A 478 -36.64 42.26 -4.16
CA GLN A 478 -38.02 42.70 -4.34
C GLN A 478 -38.72 42.15 -5.60
N ALA A 479 -37.97 41.79 -6.65
CA ALA A 479 -38.52 41.24 -7.89
C ALA A 479 -39.02 39.79 -7.75
N TYR A 480 -38.71 39.13 -6.63
CA TYR A 480 -39.11 37.75 -6.34
C TYR A 480 -40.09 37.65 -5.16
N THR A 481 -40.57 38.78 -4.62
CA THR A 481 -41.48 38.86 -3.45
C THR A 481 -42.91 39.29 -3.79
N THR A 482 -43.24 39.45 -5.08
CA THR A 482 -44.60 39.62 -5.61
C THR A 482 -44.97 38.43 -6.45
#